data_AF-A0A9E4L874-F1
#
_entry.id   AF-A0A9E4L874-F1
#
_cell.length_a   1.000
_cell.length_b   1.000
_cell.length_c   1.000
_cell.angle_alpha   90.00
_cell.angle_beta   90.00
_cell.angle_gamma   90.00
#
_symmetry.space_group_name_H-M   'P 1'
#
loop_
_entity.id
_entity.type
_entity.pdbx_description
1 polymer ?
#
loop_
_entity_poly.entity_id
_entity_poly.type
_entity_poly.pdbx_seq_one_letter_code
_entity_poly.pdbx_strand_id
1 'polypeptide(L)'
;MAARAAAPSATLQLETYVIMGLPGQPLDEVIETILYANSLGVQTRLASFSPIPGTTDYERAVQNGGFPPDADPLLTNKTIVPLFRTAEAYQRFHTIGQFANLLNQGVSRGLSFFKPREFRQALFAALDRFRDDQSPMTS
;
A
#
# COMPACT_ATOMS: atom_id res chain seq x y z
N MET A 1 33.99 -15.98 38.73
CA MET A 1 32.92 -16.60 37.91
C MET A 1 32.32 -15.48 37.07
N ALA A 2 32.81 -15.27 35.85
CA ALA A 2 32.41 -14.14 35.01
C ALA A 2 31.09 -14.46 34.29
N ALA A 3 30.05 -13.66 34.56
CA ALA A 3 28.80 -13.70 33.82
C ALA A 3 29.07 -13.30 32.37
N ARG A 4 28.90 -14.25 31.45
CA ARG A 4 29.04 -14.05 30.02
C ARG A 4 27.83 -13.23 29.57
N ALA A 5 28.07 -11.98 29.19
CA ALA A 5 27.06 -11.12 28.59
C ALA A 5 26.43 -11.85 27.39
N ALA A 6 25.10 -12.06 27.46
CA ALA A 6 24.35 -12.57 26.33
C ALA A 6 24.54 -11.61 25.14
N ALA A 7 24.88 -12.15 23.98
CA ALA A 7 24.99 -11.38 22.75
C ALA A 7 23.66 -10.61 22.52
N PRO A 8 23.70 -9.36 22.01
CA PRO A 8 22.49 -8.62 21.66
C PRO A 8 21.67 -9.50 20.72
N SER A 9 20.48 -9.89 21.17
CA SER A 9 19.58 -10.73 20.38
C SER A 9 19.29 -9.99 19.07
N ALA A 10 19.52 -10.66 17.94
CA ALA A 10 19.17 -10.13 16.63
C ALA A 10 17.70 -9.69 16.68
N THR A 11 17.47 -8.37 16.56
CA THR A 11 16.13 -7.80 16.56
C THR A 11 15.34 -8.44 15.43
N LEU A 12 14.28 -9.16 15.77
CA LEU A 12 13.41 -9.83 14.81
C LEU A 12 12.75 -8.75 13.93
N GLN A 13 13.17 -8.64 12.68
CA GLN A 13 12.55 -7.71 11.72
C GLN A 13 11.31 -8.39 11.14
N LEU A 14 10.14 -7.87 11.49
CA LEU A 14 8.86 -8.33 10.95
C LEU A 14 8.48 -7.50 9.73
N GLU A 15 8.13 -8.19 8.64
CA GLU A 15 7.56 -7.60 7.44
C GLU A 15 6.17 -8.18 7.17
N THR A 16 5.28 -7.34 6.62
CA THR A 16 3.97 -7.76 6.13
C THR A 16 3.82 -7.46 4.65
N TYR A 17 3.07 -8.30 3.94
CA TYR A 17 2.72 -8.06 2.55
C TYR A 17 1.31 -7.48 2.47
N VAL A 18 1.18 -6.34 1.81
CA VAL A 18 -0.10 -5.68 1.57
C VAL A 18 -0.39 -5.72 0.08
N ILE A 19 -1.50 -6.37 -0.29
CA ILE A 19 -1.95 -6.42 -1.68
C ILE A 19 -2.59 -5.09 -2.04
N MET A 20 -2.15 -4.53 -3.17
CA MET A 20 -2.61 -3.28 -3.71
C MET A 20 -3.22 -3.49 -5.08
N GLY A 21 -4.45 -2.99 -5.26
CA GLY A 21 -5.13 -2.96 -6.54
C GLY A 21 -6.05 -4.15 -6.79
N LEU A 22 -6.66 -4.68 -5.74
CA LEU A 22 -7.74 -5.67 -5.89
C LEU A 22 -8.95 -5.06 -6.63
N PRO A 23 -9.77 -5.87 -7.32
CA PRO A 23 -10.99 -5.39 -7.96
C PRO A 23 -11.91 -4.68 -6.96
N GLY A 24 -12.19 -3.39 -7.20
CA GLY A 24 -13.03 -2.56 -6.33
C GLY A 24 -12.38 -2.10 -5.03
N GLN A 25 -11.08 -2.36 -4.80
CA GLN A 25 -10.38 -1.92 -3.60
C GLN A 25 -10.07 -0.42 -3.67
N PRO A 26 -10.55 0.38 -2.71
CA PRO A 26 -10.14 1.78 -2.61
C PRO A 26 -8.68 1.86 -2.16
N LEU A 27 -7.89 2.76 -2.78
CA LEU A 27 -6.48 2.94 -2.42
C LEU A 27 -6.29 3.44 -0.98
N ASP A 28 -7.29 4.12 -0.42
CA ASP A 28 -7.27 4.60 0.96
C ASP A 28 -7.20 3.42 1.95
N GLU A 29 -7.81 2.28 1.65
CA GLU A 29 -7.71 1.05 2.45
C GLU A 29 -6.25 0.53 2.50
N VAL A 30 -5.54 0.61 1.38
CA VAL A 30 -4.11 0.23 1.31
C VAL A 30 -3.29 1.16 2.20
N ILE A 31 -3.54 2.47 2.13
CA ILE A 31 -2.88 3.47 2.98
C ILE A 31 -3.17 3.20 4.46
N GLU A 32 -4.42 2.94 4.82
CA GLU A 32 -4.80 2.61 6.19
C GLU A 32 -4.09 1.36 6.71
N THR A 33 -3.94 0.34 5.86
CA THR A 33 -3.24 -0.90 6.20
C THR A 33 -1.74 -0.66 6.41
N ILE A 34 -1.09 0.12 5.54
CA ILE A 34 0.31 0.53 5.70
C ILE A 34 0.51 1.26 7.04
N LEU A 35 -0.38 2.20 7.35
CA LEU A 35 -0.31 2.99 8.60
C LEU A 35 -0.50 2.13 9.84
N TYR A 36 -1.44 1.19 9.78
CA TYR A 36 -1.67 0.25 10.87
C TYR A 36 -0.43 -0.62 11.11
N ALA A 37 0.13 -1.23 10.06
CA ALA A 37 1.35 -2.03 10.18
C ALA A 37 2.54 -1.21 10.72
N ASN A 38 2.74 0.00 10.21
CA ASN A 38 3.79 0.90 10.70
C ASN A 38 3.62 1.24 12.19
N SER A 39 2.39 1.45 12.66
CA SER A 39 2.12 1.74 14.08
C SER A 39 2.46 0.59 15.03
N LEU A 40 2.52 -0.63 14.51
CA LEU A 40 2.96 -1.84 15.21
C LEU A 40 4.49 -2.04 15.12
N GLY A 41 5.22 -1.13 14.45
CA GLY A 41 6.64 -1.29 14.17
C GLY A 41 6.94 -2.35 13.12
N VAL A 42 5.98 -2.65 12.24
CA VAL A 42 6.12 -3.65 11.17
C VAL A 42 6.38 -2.95 9.85
N GLN A 43 7.32 -3.46 9.07
CA GLN A 43 7.58 -2.96 7.73
C GLN A 43 6.56 -3.50 6.74
N THR A 44 6.14 -2.68 5.78
CA THR A 44 5.16 -3.06 4.75
C THR A 44 5.80 -3.23 3.39
N ARG A 45 5.59 -4.38 2.76
CA ARG A 45 5.92 -4.66 1.35
C ARG A 45 4.64 -4.63 0.53
N LEU A 46 4.56 -3.74 -0.45
CA LEU A 46 3.42 -3.71 -1.35
C LEU A 46 3.57 -4.78 -2.43
N ALA A 47 2.49 -5.51 -2.64
CA ALA A 47 2.35 -6.46 -3.73
C ALA A 47 1.23 -6.00 -4.66
N SER A 48 1.54 -5.74 -5.93
CA SER A 48 0.51 -5.43 -6.92
C SER A 48 -0.36 -6.66 -7.20
N PHE A 49 -1.67 -6.45 -7.27
CA PHE A 49 -2.61 -7.48 -7.69
C PHE A 49 -2.31 -7.97 -9.12
N SER A 50 -2.47 -9.28 -9.31
CA SER A 50 -2.35 -9.96 -10.59
C SER A 50 -3.65 -10.76 -10.80
N PRO A 51 -4.42 -10.51 -11.88
CA PRO A 51 -5.65 -11.22 -12.17
C PRO A 51 -5.28 -12.59 -12.74
N ILE A 52 -5.29 -13.61 -11.89
CA ILE A 52 -4.94 -14.99 -12.26
C ILE A 52 -6.20 -15.67 -12.83
N PRO A 53 -6.21 -16.13 -14.10
CA PRO A 53 -7.36 -16.81 -14.70
C PRO A 53 -7.87 -17.98 -13.84
N GLY A 54 -9.20 -18.07 -13.71
CA GLY A 54 -9.86 -19.11 -12.90
C GLY A 54 -9.92 -18.81 -11.39
N THR A 55 -9.44 -17.66 -10.93
CA THR A 55 -9.65 -17.20 -9.55
C THR A 55 -10.91 -16.34 -9.42
N THR A 56 -11.52 -16.34 -8.24
CA THR A 56 -12.70 -15.48 -7.97
C THR A 56 -12.40 -13.99 -8.17
N ASP A 57 -11.18 -13.53 -7.83
CA ASP A 57 -10.82 -12.13 -8.05
C ASP A 57 -10.62 -11.81 -9.53
N TYR A 58 -10.17 -12.76 -10.36
CA TYR A 58 -10.17 -12.61 -11.81
C TYR A 58 -11.59 -12.45 -12.35
N GLU A 59 -12.53 -13.30 -11.92
CA GLU A 59 -13.93 -13.20 -12.33
C GLU A 59 -14.53 -11.85 -11.96
N ARG A 60 -14.27 -11.36 -10.73
CA ARG A 60 -14.70 -10.01 -10.31
C ARG A 60 -14.05 -8.90 -11.14
N ALA A 61 -12.77 -9.03 -11.48
CA ALA A 61 -12.06 -8.06 -12.32
C ALA A 61 -12.71 -7.94 -13.71
N VAL A 62 -13.11 -9.07 -14.30
CA VAL A 62 -13.81 -9.13 -15.58
C VAL A 62 -15.22 -8.57 -15.47
N GLN A 63 -16.01 -9.01 -14.49
CA GLN A 63 -17.39 -8.57 -14.29
C GLN A 63 -17.50 -7.05 -14.06
N ASN A 64 -16.53 -6.46 -13.36
CA ASN A 64 -16.48 -5.02 -13.09
C ASN A 64 -15.88 -4.21 -14.25
N GLY A 65 -15.55 -4.83 -15.39
CA GLY A 65 -14.95 -4.18 -16.55
C GLY A 65 -13.50 -3.75 -16.38
N GLY A 66 -12.83 -4.16 -15.29
CA GLY A 66 -11.44 -3.82 -15.00
C GLY A 66 -10.42 -4.69 -15.75
N PHE A 67 -10.84 -5.85 -16.27
CA PHE A 67 -9.97 -6.76 -17.02
C PHE A 67 -10.71 -7.45 -18.18
N PRO A 68 -10.11 -7.60 -19.37
CA PRO A 68 -10.76 -8.31 -20.48
C PRO A 68 -10.90 -9.82 -20.20
N PRO A 69 -12.03 -10.46 -20.55
CA PRO A 69 -12.23 -11.91 -20.39
C PRO A 69 -11.25 -12.74 -21.24
N ASP A 70 -10.90 -12.26 -22.43
CA ASP A 70 -9.97 -12.93 -23.35
C ASP A 70 -8.59 -12.24 -23.36
N ALA A 71 -8.19 -11.67 -22.22
CA ALA A 71 -6.91 -11.00 -22.09
C ALA A 71 -5.75 -11.98 -22.37
N ASP A 72 -4.76 -11.50 -23.13
CA ASP A 72 -3.50 -12.21 -23.31
C ASP A 72 -2.93 -12.59 -21.93
N PRO A 73 -2.53 -13.86 -21.69
CA PRO A 73 -1.93 -14.29 -20.43
C PRO A 73 -0.76 -13.42 -19.95
N LEU A 74 -0.01 -12.76 -20.85
CA LEU A 74 1.02 -11.80 -20.49
C LEU A 74 0.48 -10.59 -19.70
N LEU A 75 -0.79 -10.25 -19.87
CA LEU A 75 -1.47 -9.18 -19.15
C LEU A 75 -1.79 -9.53 -17.68
N THR A 76 -1.51 -10.76 -17.27
CA THR A 76 -1.60 -11.17 -15.86
C THR A 76 -0.33 -10.80 -15.08
N ASN A 77 0.72 -10.31 -15.73
CA ASN A 77 1.98 -9.98 -15.06
C ASN A 77 1.81 -8.81 -14.06
N LYS A 78 2.28 -8.99 -12.82
CA LYS A 78 2.24 -7.96 -11.77
C LYS A 78 2.98 -6.66 -12.12
N THR A 79 3.93 -6.69 -13.06
CA THR A 79 4.72 -5.52 -13.49
C THR A 79 3.87 -4.49 -14.26
N ILE A 80 2.72 -4.89 -14.81
CA ILE A 80 1.91 -4.00 -15.67
C ILE A 80 0.68 -3.42 -14.97
N VAL A 81 0.50 -3.67 -13.67
CA VAL A 81 -0.61 -3.17 -12.83
C VAL A 81 -1.96 -3.17 -13.56
N PRO A 82 -2.47 -4.35 -13.93
CA PRO A 82 -3.41 -4.51 -15.05
C PRO A 82 -4.77 -3.86 -14.87
N LEU A 83 -5.18 -3.54 -13.64
CA LEU A 83 -6.46 -2.88 -13.32
C LEU A 83 -6.34 -1.35 -13.25
N PHE A 84 -5.12 -0.79 -13.31
CA PHE A 84 -4.86 0.64 -13.14
C PHE A 84 -4.06 1.16 -14.33
N ARG A 85 -4.73 1.26 -15.50
CA ARG A 85 -4.11 1.52 -16.81
C ARG A 85 -3.97 3.00 -17.18
N THR A 86 -4.37 3.93 -16.31
CA THR A 86 -4.21 5.36 -16.55
C THR A 86 -2.88 5.86 -15.96
N ALA A 87 -2.30 6.89 -16.57
CA ALA A 87 -1.07 7.51 -16.07
C ALA A 87 -1.24 8.02 -14.63
N GLU A 88 -2.39 8.62 -14.32
CA GLU A 88 -2.76 9.08 -12.97
C GLU A 88 -2.78 7.91 -11.97
N ALA A 89 -3.41 6.79 -12.33
CA ALA A 89 -3.48 5.64 -11.46
C ALA A 89 -2.09 5.04 -11.19
N TYR A 90 -1.25 4.94 -12.22
CA TYR A 90 0.14 4.50 -12.07
C TYR A 90 0.94 5.43 -11.15
N GLN A 91 0.82 6.75 -11.31
CA GLN A 91 1.45 7.73 -10.42
C GLN A 91 0.99 7.52 -8.98
N ARG A 92 -0.31 7.32 -8.76
CA ARG A 92 -0.88 7.09 -7.43
C ARG A 92 -0.33 5.80 -6.80
N PHE A 93 -0.17 4.72 -7.58
CA PHE A 93 0.50 3.49 -7.16
C PHE A 93 1.94 3.73 -6.71
N HIS A 94 2.69 4.45 -7.53
CA HIS A 94 4.07 4.78 -7.24
C HIS A 94 4.20 5.65 -5.98
N THR A 95 3.36 6.67 -5.81
CA THR A 95 3.33 7.54 -4.63
C THR A 95 3.06 6.74 -3.35
N ILE A 96 2.11 5.80 -3.37
CA ILE A 96 1.83 4.93 -2.22
C ILE A 96 3.01 4.01 -1.92
N GLY A 97 3.70 3.50 -2.95
CA GLY A 97 4.95 2.75 -2.78
C GLY A 97 6.07 3.56 -2.12
N GLN A 98 6.27 4.81 -2.56
CA GLN A 98 7.23 5.74 -1.94
C GLN A 98 6.87 6.03 -0.49
N PHE A 99 5.57 6.20 -0.20
CA PHE A 99 5.07 6.41 1.15
C PHE A 99 5.37 5.23 2.08
N ALA A 100 5.07 4.00 1.65
CA ALA A 100 5.41 2.79 2.41
C ALA A 100 6.92 2.68 2.68
N ASN A 101 7.75 2.97 1.68
CA ASN A 101 9.21 2.93 1.83
C ASN A 101 9.73 3.97 2.83
N LEU A 102 9.17 5.18 2.84
CA LEU A 102 9.51 6.21 3.82
C LEU A 102 9.20 5.73 5.25
N LEU A 103 8.02 5.14 5.45
CA LEU A 103 7.60 4.60 6.74
C LEU A 103 8.48 3.43 7.19
N ASN A 104 8.87 2.54 6.28
CA ASN A 104 9.78 1.42 6.57
C ASN A 104 11.18 1.89 7.00
N GLN A 105 11.68 2.99 6.44
CA GLN A 105 12.95 3.60 6.88
C GLN A 105 12.86 4.09 8.33
N GLY A 106 11.71 4.64 8.73
CA GLY A 106 11.43 5.00 10.13
C GLY A 106 11.50 3.77 11.03
N VAL A 107 10.74 2.71 10.71
CA VAL A 107 10.70 1.46 11.48
C VAL A 107 12.10 0.85 11.64
N SER A 108 12.89 0.84 10.56
CA SER A 108 14.26 0.31 10.57
C SER A 108 15.20 1.09 11.51
N ARG A 109 14.87 2.35 11.83
CA ARG A 109 15.59 3.21 12.78
C ARG A 109 14.97 3.17 14.20
N GLY A 110 14.00 2.29 14.43
CA GLY A 110 13.24 2.22 15.69
C GLY A 110 12.21 3.36 15.86
N LEU A 111 11.90 4.09 14.79
CA LEU A 111 10.93 5.19 14.78
C LEU A 111 9.61 4.67 14.18
N SER A 112 8.64 4.36 15.05
CA SER A 112 7.28 4.01 14.65
C SER A 112 6.29 5.02 15.24
N PHE A 113 5.22 5.32 14.48
CA PHE A 113 4.17 6.21 14.95
C PHE A 113 3.27 5.45 15.94
N PHE A 114 3.60 5.51 17.23
CA PHE A 114 2.85 4.87 18.33
C PHE A 114 1.41 5.41 18.56
N LYS A 115 0.90 6.25 17.65
CA LYS A 115 -0.42 6.89 17.77
C LYS A 115 -1.16 6.90 16.42
N PRO A 116 -1.59 5.73 15.94
CA PRO A 116 -2.19 5.58 14.61
C PRO A 116 -3.47 6.39 14.41
N ARG A 117 -4.24 6.67 15.47
CA ARG A 117 -5.52 7.39 15.37
C ARG A 117 -5.31 8.89 15.16
N GLU A 118 -4.42 9.50 15.93
CA GLU A 118 -4.09 10.92 15.87
C GLU A 118 -3.36 11.25 14.56
N PHE A 119 -2.44 10.38 14.12
CA PHE A 119 -1.80 10.52 12.82
C PHE A 119 -2.80 10.38 11.67
N ARG A 120 -3.69 9.38 11.70
CA ARG A 120 -4.74 9.19 10.69
C ARG A 120 -5.62 10.43 10.56
N GLN A 121 -6.06 10.99 11.69
CA GLN A 121 -6.85 12.23 11.72
C GLN A 121 -6.08 13.40 11.13
N ALA A 122 -4.81 13.58 11.49
CA ALA A 122 -3.97 14.66 10.98
C ALA A 122 -3.69 14.51 9.47
N LEU A 123 -3.42 13.29 8.99
CA LEU A 123 -3.14 13.00 7.59
C LEU A 123 -4.37 13.26 6.72
N PHE A 124 -5.54 12.72 7.07
CA PHE A 124 -6.76 12.95 6.29
C PHE A 124 -7.18 14.42 6.33
N ALA A 125 -7.06 15.09 7.49
CA ALA A 125 -7.28 16.53 7.57
C ALA A 125 -6.31 17.34 6.70
N ALA A 126 -5.07 16.88 6.50
CA ALA A 126 -4.12 17.53 5.59
C ALA A 126 -4.46 17.24 4.12
N LEU A 127 -4.80 16.00 3.78
CA LEU A 127 -5.19 15.59 2.42
C LEU A 127 -6.49 16.27 1.96
N ASP A 128 -7.48 16.41 2.84
CA ASP A 128 -8.74 17.11 2.54
C ASP A 128 -8.48 18.60 2.26
N ARG A 129 -7.58 19.25 3.01
CA ARG A 129 -7.15 20.64 2.71
C ARG A 129 -6.51 20.76 1.33
N PHE A 130 -5.69 19.79 0.91
CA PHE A 130 -5.12 19.76 -0.43
C PHE A 130 -6.16 19.50 -1.53
N ARG A 131 -7.25 18.79 -1.22
CA ARG A 131 -8.36 18.53 -2.15
C ARG A 131 -9.22 19.78 -2.35
N ASP A 132 -9.45 20.55 -1.29
CA ASP A 132 -10.25 21.78 -1.34
C ASP A 132 -9.52 22.92 -2.09
N ASP A 133 -8.18 22.99 -1.98
CA ASP A 133 -7.34 23.99 -2.69
C ASP A 133 -7.22 23.76 -4.22
N GLN A 134 -7.72 22.63 -4.72
CA GLN A 134 -7.70 22.26 -6.16
C GLN A 134 -9.08 22.41 -6.83
N SER A 135 -10.08 22.98 -6.13
CA SER A 135 -11.36 23.29 -6.76
C SER A 135 -11.15 24.37 -7.84
N PRO A 136 -11.56 24.17 -9.10
CA PRO A 136 -11.43 25.21 -10.12
C PRO A 136 -12.26 26.41 -9.67
N MET A 137 -11.66 27.61 -9.72
CA MET A 137 -12.43 28.85 -9.74
C MET A 137 -13.34 28.83 -10.98
N THR A 138 -14.53 28.28 -10.82
CA THR A 138 -15.62 28.43 -11.79
C THR A 138 -16.12 29.86 -11.66
N SER A 139 -15.71 30.71 -12.60
CA SER A 139 -16.45 31.90 -13.04
C SER A 139 -17.12 31.59 -14.38
#